data_AF-A0A926JX24-F1
#
_entry.id   AF-A0A926JX24-F1
#
_cell.length_a   1.000
_cell.length_b   1.000
_cell.length_c   1.000
_cell.angle_alpha   90.00
_cell.angle_beta   90.00
_cell.angle_gamma   90.00
#
_symmetry.space_group_name_H-M   'P 1'
#
loop_
_entity.id
_entity.type
_entity.pdbx_description
1 polymer ?
#
loop_
_entity_poly.entity_id
_entity_poly.type
_entity_poly.pdbx_seq_one_letter_code
_entity_poly.pdbx_strand_id
1 'polypeptide(L)'
;MSDEREHTAYGPGTRWLAGRTGGGPEELTASPAAAVWAVGDAIREVAGLAARLASEDPEVRAAAQAEADALRERIESEPTPGERFGSRLAQVLRDAAERLDRPPG
;
A
#
# COMPACT_ATOMS: atom_id res chain seq x y z
N MET A 1 -7.87 9.40 -19.18
CA MET A 1 -9.08 8.92 -18.47
C MET A 1 -9.05 7.42 -18.11
N SER A 2 -8.00 6.66 -18.45
CA SER A 2 -7.92 5.22 -18.12
C SER A 2 -7.21 4.92 -16.79
N ASP A 3 -6.30 5.79 -16.35
CA ASP A 3 -5.40 5.57 -15.22
C ASP A 3 -6.11 5.60 -13.83
N GLU A 4 -7.10 6.49 -13.64
CA GLU A 4 -7.83 6.62 -12.36
C GLU A 4 -8.79 5.47 -12.05
N ARG A 5 -9.26 4.74 -13.08
CA ARG A 5 -10.15 3.58 -12.87
C ARG A 5 -9.38 2.36 -12.40
N GLU A 6 -8.17 2.14 -12.91
CA GLU A 6 -7.28 1.06 -12.48
C GLU A 6 -6.80 1.28 -11.04
N HIS A 7 -6.57 2.53 -10.63
CA HIS A 7 -6.09 2.87 -9.29
C HIS A 7 -7.08 2.53 -8.15
N THR A 8 -8.35 2.25 -8.47
CA THR A 8 -9.43 2.09 -7.48
C THR A 8 -10.08 0.70 -7.47
N ALA A 9 -9.77 -0.15 -8.46
CA ALA A 9 -10.25 -1.53 -8.51
C ALA A 9 -9.70 -2.39 -7.35
N TYR A 10 -8.52 -2.03 -6.84
CA TYR A 10 -7.82 -2.76 -5.80
C TYR A 10 -7.82 -2.01 -4.47
N GLY A 11 -8.24 -2.72 -3.42
CA GLY A 11 -8.25 -2.18 -2.06
C GLY A 11 -6.85 -1.72 -1.62
N PRO A 12 -6.75 -0.78 -0.66
CA PRO A 12 -5.48 -0.19 -0.25
C PRO A 12 -4.48 -1.23 0.28
N GLY A 13 -4.94 -2.30 0.94
CA GLY A 13 -4.07 -3.40 1.39
C GLY A 13 -3.45 -4.19 0.23
N THR A 14 -4.21 -4.44 -0.85
CA THR A 14 -3.73 -5.14 -2.04
C THR A 14 -2.70 -4.31 -2.80
N ARG A 15 -2.94 -3.00 -2.96
CA ARG A 15 -1.98 -2.10 -3.61
C ARG A 15 -0.69 -1.96 -2.80
N TRP A 16 -0.80 -1.85 -1.48
CA TRP A 16 0.36 -1.81 -0.59
C TRP A 16 1.21 -3.08 -0.71
N LEU A 17 0.56 -4.25 -0.75
CA LEU A 17 1.25 -5.54 -0.85
C LEU A 17 1.94 -5.71 -2.21
N ALA A 18 1.23 -5.37 -3.31
CA ALA A 18 1.74 -5.42 -4.68
C ALA A 18 3.03 -4.59 -4.85
N GLY A 19 3.01 -3.33 -4.40
CA GLY A 19 4.18 -2.46 -4.49
C GLY A 19 5.38 -2.93 -3.66
N ARG A 20 5.16 -3.77 -2.66
CA ARG A 20 6.24 -4.30 -1.80
C ARG A 20 6.86 -5.57 -2.37
N THR A 21 6.06 -6.44 -2.96
CA THR A 21 6.53 -7.73 -3.49
C THR A 21 6.86 -7.69 -4.97
N GLY A 22 6.77 -6.52 -5.61
CA GLY A 22 7.08 -6.33 -7.04
C GLY A 22 6.07 -6.95 -8.00
N GLY A 23 4.89 -7.37 -7.50
CA GLY A 23 3.81 -7.97 -8.28
C GLY A 23 2.68 -7.00 -8.58
N GLY A 24 1.75 -7.39 -9.47
CA GLY A 24 0.56 -6.60 -9.80
C GLY A 24 -0.58 -6.80 -8.78
N PRO A 25 -1.36 -5.77 -8.43
CA PRO A 25 -2.58 -5.93 -7.63
C PRO A 25 -3.57 -6.95 -8.22
N GLU A 26 -3.61 -7.07 -9.55
CA GLU A 26 -4.37 -8.05 -10.32
C GLU A 26 -4.02 -9.48 -9.89
N GLU A 27 -2.73 -9.78 -9.80
CA GLU A 27 -2.21 -11.12 -9.49
C GLU A 27 -2.56 -11.54 -8.06
N LEU A 28 -2.50 -10.60 -7.12
CA LEU A 28 -2.85 -10.82 -5.71
C LEU A 28 -4.35 -11.08 -5.52
N THR A 29 -5.21 -10.43 -6.31
CA THR A 29 -6.66 -10.65 -6.24
C THR A 29 -7.13 -11.88 -7.02
N ALA A 30 -6.43 -12.24 -8.09
CA ALA A 30 -6.73 -13.42 -8.88
C ALA A 30 -6.38 -14.73 -8.14
N SER A 31 -5.48 -14.69 -7.16
CA SER A 31 -4.99 -15.88 -6.45
C SER A 31 -4.80 -15.63 -4.95
N PRO A 32 -5.63 -16.26 -4.09
CA PRO A 32 -5.40 -16.26 -2.64
C PRO A 32 -4.02 -16.79 -2.24
N ALA A 33 -3.48 -17.75 -3.01
CA ALA A 33 -2.13 -18.27 -2.77
C ALA A 33 -1.06 -17.19 -3.04
N ALA A 34 -1.19 -16.41 -4.12
CA ALA A 34 -0.27 -15.30 -4.42
C ALA A 34 -0.30 -14.23 -3.30
N ALA A 35 -1.49 -13.90 -2.80
CA ALA A 35 -1.63 -13.00 -1.66
C ALA A 35 -0.93 -13.53 -0.40
N VAL A 36 -1.10 -14.82 -0.08
CA VAL A 36 -0.43 -15.45 1.08
C VAL A 36 1.09 -15.45 0.92
N TRP A 37 1.62 -15.78 -0.25
CA TRP A 37 3.05 -15.72 -0.53
C TRP A 37 3.61 -14.32 -0.37
N ALA A 38 2.92 -13.32 -0.92
CA ALA A 38 3.34 -11.93 -0.83
C ALA A 38 3.37 -11.42 0.63
N VAL A 39 2.38 -11.81 1.44
CA VAL A 39 2.40 -11.53 2.90
C VAL A 39 3.57 -12.25 3.58
N GLY A 40 3.83 -13.51 3.23
CA GLY A 40 4.94 -14.28 3.77
C GLY A 40 6.31 -13.67 3.48
N ASP A 41 6.50 -13.15 2.27
CA ASP A 41 7.73 -12.46 1.87
C ASP A 41 7.91 -11.15 2.64
N ALA A 42 6.85 -10.35 2.77
CA ALA A 42 6.87 -9.13 3.59
C ALA A 42 7.22 -9.42 5.06
N ILE A 43 6.70 -10.51 5.64
CA ILE A 43 7.06 -10.95 6.99
C ILE A 43 8.55 -11.31 7.07
N ARG A 44 9.08 -12.01 6.06
CA ARG A 44 10.49 -12.42 6.02
C ARG A 44 11.42 -11.21 5.95
N GLU A 45 11.07 -10.19 5.16
CA GLU A 45 11.80 -8.93 5.10
C GLU A 45 11.86 -8.23 6.46
N VAL A 46 10.71 -8.10 7.14
CA VAL A 46 10.63 -7.46 8.45
C VAL A 46 11.43 -8.25 9.50
N ALA A 47 11.36 -9.59 9.46
CA ALA A 47 12.17 -10.43 10.32
C ALA A 47 13.68 -10.25 10.06
N GLY A 48 14.09 -10.12 8.79
CA GLY A 48 15.47 -9.82 8.41
C GLY A 48 15.94 -8.44 8.90
N LEU A 49 15.08 -7.42 8.85
CA LEU A 49 15.35 -6.11 9.42
C LEU A 49 15.50 -6.16 10.94
N ALA A 50 14.60 -6.88 11.63
CA ALA A 50 14.67 -7.07 13.08
C ALA A 50 15.97 -7.77 13.52
N ALA A 51 16.41 -8.79 12.78
CA ALA A 51 17.68 -9.46 13.04
C ALA A 51 18.88 -8.52 12.89
N ARG A 52 18.89 -7.66 11.86
CA ARG A 52 19.97 -6.67 11.65
C ARG A 52 19.97 -5.57 12.72
N LEU A 53 18.80 -5.14 13.19
CA LEU A 53 18.67 -4.21 14.32
C LEU A 53 19.21 -4.80 15.63
N ALA A 54 19.12 -6.11 15.80
CA ALA A 54 19.68 -6.83 16.96
C ALA A 54 21.17 -7.18 16.82
N SER A 55 21.81 -6.81 15.69
CA SER A 55 23.21 -7.16 15.43
C SER A 55 24.17 -6.48 16.42
N GLU A 56 25.17 -7.21 16.89
CA GLU A 56 26.26 -6.67 17.71
C GLU A 56 27.17 -5.73 16.91
N ASP A 57 27.22 -5.90 15.58
CA ASP A 57 27.95 -5.03 14.67
C ASP A 57 27.29 -3.63 14.61
N PRO A 58 27.99 -2.55 15.01
CA PRO A 58 27.44 -1.21 15.04
C PRO A 58 27.13 -0.64 13.65
N GLU A 59 27.87 -1.03 12.61
CA GLU A 59 27.62 -0.56 11.24
C GLU A 59 26.35 -1.21 10.67
N VAL A 60 26.19 -2.52 10.86
CA VAL A 60 24.97 -3.26 10.46
C VAL A 60 23.75 -2.68 11.17
N ARG A 61 23.88 -2.40 12.47
CA ARG A 61 22.79 -1.83 13.28
C ARG A 61 22.43 -0.42 12.86
N ALA A 62 23.42 0.43 12.59
CA ALA A 62 23.18 1.80 12.12
C ALA A 62 22.49 1.82 10.75
N ALA A 63 22.92 0.97 9.82
CA ALA A 63 22.27 0.83 8.52
C ALA A 63 20.82 0.33 8.65
N ALA A 64 20.58 -0.66 9.51
CA ALA A 64 19.25 -1.18 9.78
C ALA A 64 18.33 -0.14 10.45
N GLN A 65 18.87 0.70 11.34
CA GLN A 65 18.12 1.78 11.97
C GLN A 65 17.68 2.82 10.93
N ALA A 66 18.57 3.23 10.02
CA ALA A 66 18.23 4.16 8.95
C ALA A 66 17.12 3.61 8.02
N GLU A 67 17.15 2.32 7.71
CA GLU A 67 16.10 1.65 6.93
C GLU A 67 14.77 1.61 7.70
N ALA A 68 14.80 1.32 9.01
CA ALA A 68 13.62 1.31 9.86
C ALA A 68 12.97 2.71 9.98
N ASP A 69 13.80 3.75 10.09
CA ASP A 69 13.33 5.14 10.16
C ASP A 69 12.70 5.57 8.83
N ALA A 70 13.31 5.24 7.69
CA ALA A 70 12.72 5.49 6.38
C ALA A 70 11.40 4.72 6.16
N LEU A 71 11.31 3.49 6.69
CA LEU A 71 10.06 2.72 6.64
C LEU A 71 8.98 3.36 7.53
N ARG A 72 9.34 3.84 8.72
CA ARG A 72 8.42 4.56 9.61
C ARG A 72 7.91 5.83 8.94
N GLU A 73 8.79 6.66 8.39
CA GLU A 73 8.43 7.91 7.71
C GLU A 73 7.46 7.63 6.56
N ARG A 74 7.72 6.61 5.75
CA ARG A 74 6.79 6.17 4.70
C ARG A 74 5.42 5.80 5.26
N ILE A 75 5.36 5.00 6.32
CA ILE A 75 4.08 4.60 6.93
C ILE A 75 3.32 5.80 7.51
N GLU A 76 4.03 6.73 8.14
CA GLU A 76 3.45 7.93 8.75
C GLU A 76 2.99 8.96 7.70
N SER A 77 3.65 9.01 6.55
CA SER A 77 3.27 9.87 5.42
C SER A 77 2.06 9.36 4.62
N GLU A 78 1.73 8.07 4.76
CA GLU A 78 0.60 7.46 4.08
C GLU A 78 -0.72 7.83 4.77
N PRO A 79 -1.76 8.25 4.03
CA PRO A 79 -3.05 8.55 4.63
C PRO A 79 -3.60 7.32 5.34
N THR A 80 -4.13 7.50 6.54
CA THR A 80 -4.73 6.43 7.35
C THR A 80 -5.84 5.71 6.59
N PRO A 81 -6.21 4.47 6.96
CA PRO A 81 -7.35 3.78 6.36
C PRO A 81 -8.64 4.62 6.35
N GLY A 82 -8.90 5.39 7.42
CA GLY A 82 -10.06 6.28 7.54
C GLY A 82 -10.00 7.46 6.57
N GLU A 83 -8.84 8.11 6.43
CA GLU A 83 -8.64 9.20 5.46
C GLU A 83 -8.77 8.70 4.02
N ARG A 84 -8.25 7.51 3.71
CA ARG A 84 -8.42 6.89 2.40
C ARG A 84 -9.89 6.59 2.10
N PHE A 85 -10.64 6.08 3.08
CA PHE A 85 -12.07 5.84 2.93
C PHE A 85 -12.85 7.16 2.74
N GLY A 86 -12.60 8.16 3.59
CA GLY A 86 -13.26 9.46 3.52
C GLY A 86 -13.00 10.19 2.21
N SER A 87 -11.74 10.20 1.75
CA SER A 87 -11.35 10.78 0.46
C SER A 87 -12.07 10.08 -0.70
N ARG A 88 -12.16 8.74 -0.67
CA ARG A 88 -12.87 7.99 -1.71
C ARG A 88 -14.37 8.25 -1.70
N LEU A 89 -14.99 8.32 -0.53
CA LEU A 89 -16.41 8.64 -0.40
C LEU A 89 -16.70 10.05 -0.93
N ALA A 90 -15.87 11.03 -0.59
CA ALA A 90 -15.98 12.39 -1.08
C ALA A 90 -15.86 12.47 -2.62
N GLN A 91 -14.95 11.70 -3.21
CA GLN A 91 -14.80 11.60 -4.67
C GLN A 91 -16.06 11.00 -5.31
N VAL A 92 -16.57 9.88 -4.81
CA VAL A 92 -17.78 9.23 -5.34
C VAL A 92 -19.00 10.15 -5.27
N LEU A 93 -19.16 10.88 -4.17
CA LEU A 93 -20.25 11.84 -4.00
C LEU A 93 -20.13 13.01 -4.98
N ARG A 94 -18.92 13.52 -5.23
CA ARG A 94 -18.66 14.57 -6.21
C ARG A 94 -18.99 14.10 -7.63
N ASP A 95 -18.50 12.92 -8.02
CA ASP A 95 -18.78 12.33 -9.34
C ASP A 95 -20.27 12.04 -9.55
N ALA A 96 -21.00 11.72 -8.47
CA ALA A 96 -22.45 11.55 -8.51
C ALA A 96 -23.17 12.90 -8.69
N ALA A 97 -22.75 13.94 -7.97
CA ALA A 97 -23.30 15.28 -8.11
C ALA A 97 -23.08 15.85 -9.52
N GLU A 98 -21.87 15.73 -10.08
CA GLU A 98 -21.55 16.18 -11.44
C GLU A 98 -22.37 15.48 -12.53
N ARG A 99 -22.77 14.22 -12.30
CA ARG A 99 -23.66 13.48 -13.22
C ARG A 99 -25.10 13.98 -13.17
N LEU A 100 -25.58 14.40 -12.01
CA LEU A 100 -26.93 14.93 -11.84
C LEU A 100 -27.06 16.36 -12.37
N ASP A 101 -25.97 17.14 -12.30
CA ASP A 101 -25.94 18.53 -12.77
C ASP A 101 -25.75 18.65 -14.29
N ARG A 102 -25.45 17.53 -14.97
CA ARG A 102 -25.33 17.49 -16.43
C ARG A 102 -26.74 17.36 -17.06
N PRO A 103 -27.19 18.34 -17.87
CA PRO A 103 -28.53 18.28 -18.47
C PRO A 103 -28.64 17.07 -19.42
N PRO A 104 -29.83 16.46 -19.56
CA PRO A 104 -30.05 15.41 -20.54
C PRO A 104 -29.84 15.99 -21.94
N GLY A 105 -28.88 15.42 -22.67
CA GLY A 105 -28.68 15.68 -24.11
C GLY A 105 -29.70 14.91 -24.94
#